data_AF-A0A5C8NKA2-F1
#
_entry.id   AF-A0A5C8NKA2-F1
#
_cell.length_a   1.000
_cell.length_b   1.000
_cell.length_c   1.000
_cell.angle_alpha   90.00
_cell.angle_beta   90.00
_cell.angle_gamma   90.00
#
_symmetry.space_group_name_H-M   'P 1'
#
loop_
_entity.id
_entity.type
_entity.pdbx_description
1 polymer ?
#
loop_
_entity_poly.entity_id
_entity_poly.type
_entity_poly.pdbx_seq_one_letter_code
_entity_poly.pdbx_strand_id
1 'polypeptide(L)'
;MFTTPKSPHWSVDVYRVSDREHQQRVLATFRAECRPAVTALGTQDATSWFVMIETSSTEDRLWSRLTVMAHDAMASRSYSFGQPPLFGPVLA
;
A
#
# COMPACT_ATOMS: atom_id res chain seq x y z
N MET A 1 -7.93 -18.94 -29.99
CA MET A 1 -8.38 -18.46 -28.67
C MET A 1 -7.33 -17.50 -28.15
N PHE A 2 -7.62 -16.20 -28.11
CA PHE A 2 -6.74 -15.24 -27.46
C PHE A 2 -7.07 -15.27 -25.98
N THR A 3 -6.25 -15.95 -25.18
CA THR A 3 -6.28 -15.76 -23.73
C THR A 3 -5.79 -14.35 -23.48
N THR A 4 -6.70 -13.44 -23.14
CA THR A 4 -6.33 -12.12 -22.63
C THR A 4 -5.37 -12.37 -21.45
N PRO A 5 -4.11 -11.91 -21.50
CA PRO A 5 -3.23 -12.05 -20.35
C PRO A 5 -3.95 -11.35 -19.19
N LYS A 6 -4.23 -12.08 -18.09
CA LYS A 6 -4.70 -11.45 -16.86
C LYS A 6 -3.63 -10.44 -16.49
N SER A 7 -3.91 -9.16 -16.71
CA SER A 7 -3.05 -8.08 -16.27
C SER A 7 -2.72 -8.35 -14.80
N PRO A 8 -1.45 -8.33 -14.40
CA PRO A 8 -1.10 -8.54 -13.00
C PRO A 8 -1.89 -7.53 -12.16
N HIS A 9 -2.61 -8.02 -11.14
CA HIS A 9 -3.40 -7.20 -10.22
C HIS A 9 -2.47 -6.44 -9.27
N TRP A 10 -1.61 -5.58 -9.81
CA TRP A 10 -0.70 -4.78 -9.01
C TRP A 10 -1.38 -3.46 -8.62
N SER A 11 -1.17 -3.03 -7.38
CA SER A 11 -1.63 -1.75 -6.85
C SER A 11 -0.53 -1.07 -6.05
N VAL A 12 -0.45 0.25 -6.14
CA VAL A 12 0.48 1.07 -5.37
C VAL A 12 -0.34 2.04 -4.54
N ASP A 13 -0.23 1.93 -3.21
CA ASP A 13 -0.80 2.89 -2.26
C ASP A 13 0.33 3.74 -1.65
N VAL A 14 0.11 5.05 -1.58
CA VAL A 14 1.04 5.99 -0.94
C VAL A 14 0.38 6.57 0.30
N TYR A 15 1.03 6.38 1.44
CA TYR A 15 0.60 6.91 2.72
C TYR A 15 1.51 8.04 3.15
N ARG A 16 0.94 9.20 3.47
CA ARG A 16 1.63 10.22 4.26
C ARG A 16 1.58 9.79 5.73
N VAL A 17 2.74 9.76 6.36
CA VAL A 17 2.93 9.45 7.78
C VAL A 17 3.42 10.69 8.52
N SER A 18 3.24 10.68 9.84
CA SER A 18 3.40 11.83 10.73
C SER A 18 4.84 12.35 10.75
N ASP A 19 5.82 11.44 10.83
CA ASP A 19 7.24 11.79 10.89
C ASP A 19 8.15 10.62 10.45
N ARG A 20 9.45 10.86 10.51
CA ARG A 20 10.50 9.89 10.21
C ARG A 20 10.41 8.63 11.06
N GLU A 21 10.11 8.77 12.34
CA GLU A 21 10.11 7.65 13.29
C GLU A 21 8.98 6.68 12.97
N HIS A 22 7.79 7.23 12.70
CA HIS A 22 6.64 6.48 12.20
C HIS A 22 6.96 5.76 10.88
N GLN A 23 7.59 6.45 9.93
CA GLN A 23 8.04 5.84 8.67
C GLN A 23 8.97 4.65 8.91
N GLN A 24 9.99 4.80 9.77
CA GLN A 24 10.96 3.73 10.03
C GLN A 24 10.31 2.53 10.73
N ARG A 25 9.38 2.75 11.66
CA ARG A 25 8.61 1.65 12.29
C ARG A 25 7.81 0.87 11.26
N VAL A 26 7.08 1.58 10.39
CA VAL A 26 6.30 0.95 9.32
C VAL A 26 7.20 0.09 8.42
N LEU A 27 8.32 0.65 7.94
CA LEU A 27 9.25 -0.05 7.06
C LEU A 27 9.92 -1.25 7.76
N ALA A 28 10.24 -1.13 9.04
CA ALA A 28 10.79 -2.23 9.82
C ALA A 28 9.81 -3.42 9.89
N THR A 29 8.51 -3.15 10.08
CA THR A 29 7.48 -4.20 10.09
C THR A 29 7.36 -4.90 8.74
N PHE A 30 7.31 -4.14 7.63
CA PHE A 30 7.29 -4.76 6.29
C PHE A 30 8.53 -5.63 6.02
N ARG A 31 9.71 -5.22 6.49
CA ARG A 31 10.94 -6.02 6.39
C ARG A 31 10.91 -7.28 7.26
N ALA A 32 10.37 -7.18 8.47
CA ALA A 32 10.31 -8.30 9.41
C ALA A 32 9.35 -9.39 8.92
N GLU A 33 8.20 -8.99 8.37
CA GLU A 33 7.15 -9.91 7.92
C GLU A 33 7.48 -10.55 6.56
N CYS A 34 8.33 -9.90 5.74
CA CYS A 34 8.91 -10.44 4.51
C CYS A 34 7.87 -11.11 3.57
N ARG A 35 6.72 -10.46 3.37
CA ARG A 35 5.68 -10.97 2.46
C ARG A 35 6.14 -10.84 1.00
N PRO A 36 6.24 -11.94 0.22
CA PRO A 36 6.80 -11.90 -1.13
C PRO A 36 6.06 -10.98 -2.11
N ALA A 37 4.76 -10.79 -1.91
CA ALA A 37 3.90 -10.00 -2.77
C ALA A 37 3.74 -8.53 -2.32
N VAL A 38 4.50 -8.09 -1.31
CA VAL A 38 4.46 -6.72 -0.79
C VAL A 38 5.83 -6.08 -0.82
N THR A 39 5.94 -4.95 -1.51
CA THR A 39 7.15 -4.11 -1.49
C THR A 39 6.82 -2.78 -0.85
N ALA A 40 7.61 -2.35 0.14
CA ALA A 40 7.43 -1.08 0.83
C ALA A 40 8.70 -0.22 0.76
N LEU A 41 8.54 1.05 0.39
CA LEU A 41 9.61 2.02 0.26
C LEU A 41 9.27 3.31 1.03
N GLY A 42 10.27 3.88 1.71
CA GLY A 42 10.16 5.18 2.35
C GLY A 42 10.64 6.29 1.43
N THR A 43 9.90 7.41 1.39
CA THR A 43 10.33 8.64 0.73
C THR A 43 9.88 9.87 1.52
N GLN A 44 10.36 11.05 1.17
CA GLN A 44 10.01 12.30 1.84
C GLN A 44 9.97 13.46 0.85
N ASP A 45 9.18 14.49 1.17
CA ASP A 45 9.33 15.82 0.59
C ASP A 45 9.95 16.78 1.62
N ALA A 46 9.89 18.09 1.38
CA ALA A 46 10.49 19.10 2.26
C ALA A 46 9.88 19.14 3.68
N THR A 47 8.65 18.64 3.86
CA THR A 47 7.88 18.78 5.12
C THR A 47 7.15 17.51 5.55
N SER A 48 7.10 16.49 4.71
CA SER A 48 6.26 15.31 4.89
C SER A 48 7.01 14.02 4.61
N TRP A 49 6.58 12.96 5.29
CA TRP A 49 7.13 11.63 5.19
C TRP A 49 6.11 10.70 4.54
N PHE A 50 6.57 9.79 3.68
CA PHE A 50 5.69 8.89 2.93
C PHE A 50 6.16 7.45 2.96
N VAL A 51 5.21 6.53 2.90
CA VAL A 51 5.43 5.10 2.65
C VAL A 51 4.68 4.72 1.38
N MET A 52 5.42 4.25 0.38
CA MET A 52 4.88 3.72 -0.87
C MET A 52 4.83 2.20 -0.75
N ILE A 53 3.68 1.61 -1.05
CA ILE A 53 3.45 0.18 -0.88
C ILE A 53 2.88 -0.38 -2.16
N GLU A 54 3.62 -1.29 -2.78
CA GLU A 54 3.17 -2.09 -3.90
C GLU A 54 2.65 -3.43 -3.40
N THR A 55 1.46 -3.83 -3.86
CA THR A 55 0.82 -5.10 -3.54
C THR A 55 0.24 -5.75 -4.78
N SER A 56 0.15 -7.09 -4.79
CA SER A 56 -0.41 -7.87 -5.91
C SER A 56 -1.79 -8.49 -5.62
N SER A 57 -2.38 -8.20 -4.46
CA SER A 57 -3.66 -8.76 -4.03
C SER A 57 -4.46 -7.81 -3.13
N THR A 58 -5.78 -8.00 -3.08
CA THR A 58 -6.66 -7.25 -2.17
C THR A 58 -6.35 -7.56 -0.70
N GLU A 59 -5.96 -8.80 -0.39
CA GLU A 59 -5.59 -9.21 0.96
C GLU A 59 -4.33 -8.48 1.42
N ASP A 60 -3.29 -8.46 0.59
CA ASP A 60 -2.04 -7.75 0.90
C ASP A 60 -2.26 -6.24 1.01
N ARG A 61 -3.17 -5.69 0.20
CA ARG A 61 -3.56 -4.28 0.29
C ARG A 61 -4.29 -3.96 1.60
N LEU A 62 -5.14 -4.86 2.08
CA LEU A 62 -5.81 -4.71 3.37
C LEU A 62 -4.81 -4.82 4.52
N TRP A 63 -3.97 -5.85 4.48
CA TRP A 63 -2.92 -6.06 5.48
C TRP A 63 -1.97 -4.86 5.55
N SER A 64 -1.50 -4.37 4.40
CA SER A 64 -0.58 -3.23 4.37
C SER A 64 -1.19 -1.96 4.95
N ARG A 65 -2.47 -1.69 4.65
CA ARG A 65 -3.24 -0.60 5.26
C ARG A 65 -3.28 -0.74 6.77
N LEU A 66 -3.62 -1.93 7.28
CA LEU A 66 -3.71 -2.18 8.72
C LEU A 66 -2.35 -1.99 9.41
N THR A 67 -1.26 -2.47 8.80
CA THR A 67 0.10 -2.27 9.30
C THR A 67 0.46 -0.79 9.39
N VAL A 68 0.17 0.02 8.36
CA VAL A 68 0.43 1.46 8.41
C VAL A 68 -0.35 2.12 9.56
N MET A 69 -1.66 1.87 9.65
CA MET A 69 -2.52 2.48 10.67
C MET A 69 -2.15 2.04 12.10
N ALA A 70 -1.65 0.81 12.28
CA ALA A 70 -1.20 0.31 13.58
C ALA A 70 0.05 1.05 14.09
N HIS A 71 0.91 1.51 13.18
CA HIS A 71 2.12 2.26 13.54
C HIS A 71 1.94 3.76 13.50
N ASP A 72 0.96 4.26 12.76
CA ASP A 72 0.59 5.66 12.65
C ASP A 72 -0.92 5.81 12.40
N ALA A 73 -1.66 6.03 13.48
CA ALA A 73 -3.12 6.19 13.42
C ALA A 73 -3.56 7.45 12.65
N MET A 74 -2.65 8.42 12.47
CA MET A 74 -2.91 9.66 11.72
C MET A 74 -2.47 9.57 10.26
N ALA A 75 -1.93 8.42 9.84
CA ALA A 75 -1.53 8.22 8.46
C ALA A 75 -2.72 8.43 7.51
N SER A 76 -2.46 9.08 6.38
CA SER A 76 -3.47 9.36 5.37
C SER A 76 -3.03 8.84 4.02
N ARG A 77 -3.93 8.19 3.30
CA ARG A 77 -3.65 7.74 1.94
C ARG A 77 -3.66 8.95 1.01
N SER A 78 -2.51 9.33 0.49
CA SER A 78 -2.34 10.48 -0.41
C SER A 78 -2.56 10.10 -1.88
N TYR A 79 -2.25 8.86 -2.25
CA TYR A 79 -2.39 8.39 -3.62
C TYR A 79 -2.65 6.89 -3.68
N SER A 80 -3.34 6.46 -4.74
CA SER A 80 -3.59 5.05 -5.07
C SER A 80 -3.54 4.89 -6.59
N PHE A 81 -2.71 3.97 -7.08
CA PHE A 81 -2.63 3.57 -8.48
C PHE A 81 -2.81 2.06 -8.62
N GLY A 82 -3.19 1.61 -9.82
CA GLY A 82 -3.46 0.20 -10.12
C GLY A 82 -4.94 -0.10 -10.29
N GLN A 83 -5.25 -1.31 -10.76
CA GLN A 83 -6.63 -1.67 -11.08
C GLN A 83 -7.48 -1.62 -9.80
N PRO A 84 -8.58 -0.86 -9.78
CA PRO A 84 -9.51 -0.92 -8.65
C PRO A 84 -9.94 -2.37 -8.46
N PRO A 85 -10.23 -2.82 -7.23
CA PRO A 85 -10.85 -4.12 -7.04
C PRO A 85 -12.06 -4.18 -7.99
N LEU A 86 -12.22 -5.29 -8.71
CA LEU A 86 -13.40 -5.59 -9.51
C LEU A 86 -14.61 -5.75 -8.58
N PHE A 87 -14.96 -4.72 -7.82
CA PHE A 87 -16.33 -4.55 -7.38
C PHE A 87 -17.02 -3.93 -8.59
N GLY A 88 -17.80 -4.75 -9.28
CA GLY A 88 -18.82 -4.26 -10.20
C GLY A 88 -19.72 -3.23 -9.50
N PRO A 89 -20.50 -2.46 -10.26
CA PRO A 89 -21.43 -1.51 -9.67
C PRO A 89 -22.30 -2.28 -8.67
N VAL A 90 -22.34 -1.83 -7.42
CA VAL A 90 -23.46 -2.15 -6.54
C VAL A 90 -24.66 -1.50 -7.22
N LEU A 91 -25.40 -2.31 -7.95
CA LEU A 91 -26.67 -1.93 -8.56
C LEU A 91 -27.66 -1.60 -7.44
N ALA A 92 -28.26 -0.41 -7.58
CA ALA A 92 -29.48 0.11 -6.97
C ALA A 92 -29.45 0.43 -5.46
#